data_AF-A0A540VQ57-F1
#
_entry.id   AF-A0A540VQ57-F1
#
_cell.length_a   1.000
_cell.length_b   1.000
_cell.length_c   1.000
_cell.angle_alpha   90.00
_cell.angle_beta   90.00
_cell.angle_gamma   90.00
#
_symmetry.space_group_name_H-M   'P 1'
#
loop_
_entity.id
_entity.type
_entity.pdbx_description
1 polymer ?
#
loop_
_entity_poly.entity_id
_entity_poly.type
_entity_poly.pdbx_seq_one_letter_code
_entity_poly.pdbx_strand_id
1 'polypeptide(L)'
;MEVVDELSAFLESVSLDELRGIMDVALKDTWRRQSREAIGVARELLNERGLTRAELRNLTREIAPALGFELGRQTRETVDEVVDLSYRLGQEQVGLGLTSTFNRTDVRAIRWLEEHHEFWIGNRYDDATQARIVRAGQEVLERGLGRAEAGRVFAGEFPELLSKDESYWELLSNNTVTRSSEFGRVEGYVKSGVQRIRIDAVIDRRTSDICEEMDGKVYEVDLLVEQRDALMDAEDPEDVKAVAPWPASAEELRDKSEAQLAAEGVVMPPYHGNCRTRTVIL
;
A
#
# COMPACT_ATOMS: atom_id res chain seq x y z
N MET A 1 -26.69 -18.12 -10.99
CA MET A 1 -26.08 -19.41 -10.64
C MET A 1 -24.82 -19.57 -11.46
N GLU A 2 -24.92 -19.66 -12.79
CA GLU A 2 -23.76 -19.72 -13.72
C GLU A 2 -22.67 -18.64 -13.47
N VAL A 3 -23.03 -17.36 -13.33
CA VAL A 3 -22.05 -16.26 -13.05
C VAL A 3 -21.41 -16.36 -11.67
N VAL A 4 -22.12 -16.91 -10.68
CA VAL A 4 -21.58 -17.07 -9.30
C VAL A 4 -20.59 -18.24 -9.29
N ASP A 5 -20.92 -19.32 -10.00
CA ASP A 5 -20.08 -20.50 -10.14
C ASP A 5 -18.81 -20.18 -10.95
N GLU A 6 -18.91 -19.36 -12.00
CA GLU A 6 -17.76 -18.85 -12.77
C GLU A 6 -16.84 -17.95 -11.93
N LEU A 7 -17.40 -17.03 -11.13
CA LEU A 7 -16.62 -16.17 -10.26
C LEU A 7 -15.92 -16.95 -9.15
N SER A 8 -16.62 -17.90 -8.53
CA SER A 8 -16.03 -18.79 -7.51
C SER A 8 -14.89 -19.60 -8.10
N ALA A 9 -15.07 -20.24 -9.27
CA ALA A 9 -14.02 -20.97 -9.95
C ALA A 9 -12.81 -20.08 -10.34
N PHE A 10 -13.06 -18.83 -10.74
CA PHE A 10 -11.99 -17.86 -10.99
C PHE A 10 -11.23 -17.51 -9.71
N LEU A 11 -11.92 -17.22 -8.61
CA LEU A 11 -11.30 -16.92 -7.31
C LEU A 11 -10.48 -18.11 -6.78
N GLU A 12 -10.93 -19.35 -7.00
CA GLU A 12 -10.14 -20.55 -6.67
C GLU A 12 -8.83 -20.65 -7.47
N SER A 13 -8.78 -20.04 -8.66
CA SER A 13 -7.62 -20.07 -9.56
C SER A 13 -6.62 -18.94 -9.34
N VAL A 14 -6.97 -17.93 -8.52
CA VAL A 14 -6.14 -16.73 -8.27
C VAL A 14 -5.65 -16.72 -6.83
N SER A 15 -4.36 -16.44 -6.65
CA SER A 15 -3.72 -16.31 -5.35
C SER A 15 -3.44 -14.84 -4.97
N LEU A 16 -3.35 -14.56 -3.67
CA LEU A 16 -2.95 -13.24 -3.17
C LEU A 16 -1.54 -12.84 -3.65
N ASP A 17 -0.65 -13.82 -3.87
CA ASP A 17 0.70 -13.54 -4.38
C ASP A 17 0.67 -13.11 -5.86
N GLU A 18 -0.23 -13.66 -6.67
CA GLU A 18 -0.44 -13.20 -8.05
C GLU A 18 -1.00 -11.78 -8.09
N LEU A 19 -1.99 -11.46 -7.24
CA LEU A 19 -2.53 -10.10 -7.13
C LEU A 19 -1.47 -9.08 -6.68
N ARG A 20 -0.61 -9.45 -5.72
CA ARG A 20 0.55 -8.63 -5.32
C ARG A 20 1.48 -8.36 -6.50
N GLY A 21 1.76 -9.39 -7.28
CA GLY A 21 2.60 -9.28 -8.48
C GLY A 21 2.01 -8.38 -9.55
N ILE A 22 0.71 -8.48 -9.81
CA ILE A 22 -0.01 -7.63 -10.78
C ILE A 22 0.10 -6.16 -10.36
N MET A 23 -0.21 -5.84 -9.10
CA MET A 23 -0.14 -4.47 -8.60
C MET A 23 1.29 -3.93 -8.58
N ASP A 24 2.28 -4.74 -8.15
CA ASP A 24 3.70 -4.36 -8.12
C ASP A 24 4.22 -4.02 -9.52
N VAL A 25 3.91 -4.85 -10.52
CA VAL A 25 4.30 -4.60 -11.92
C VAL A 25 3.63 -3.33 -12.43
N ALA A 26 2.32 -3.15 -12.21
CA ALA A 26 1.59 -1.98 -12.67
C ALA A 26 2.16 -0.68 -12.10
N LEU A 27 2.41 -0.62 -10.79
CA LEU A 27 3.00 0.55 -10.13
C LEU A 27 4.43 0.79 -10.58
N LYS A 28 5.31 -0.23 -10.57
CA LYS A 28 6.73 -0.06 -10.91
C LYS A 28 6.93 0.31 -12.39
N ASP A 29 6.20 -0.31 -13.31
CA ASP A 29 6.37 -0.01 -14.74
C ASP A 29 5.81 1.36 -15.11
N THR A 30 4.68 1.75 -14.52
CA THR A 30 4.13 3.11 -14.67
C THR A 30 5.10 4.14 -14.09
N TRP A 31 5.60 3.90 -12.88
CA TRP A 31 6.62 4.74 -12.23
C TRP A 31 7.87 4.89 -13.09
N ARG A 32 8.43 3.79 -13.62
CA ARG A 32 9.62 3.81 -14.47
C ARG A 32 9.39 4.61 -15.74
N ARG A 33 8.22 4.45 -16.39
CA ARG A 33 7.86 5.20 -17.60
C ARG A 33 7.80 6.70 -17.29
N GLN A 34 7.01 7.09 -16.29
CA GLN A 34 6.84 8.49 -15.91
C GLN A 34 8.14 9.13 -15.40
N SER A 35 8.96 8.37 -14.67
CA SER A 35 10.30 8.79 -14.25
C SER A 35 11.20 9.13 -15.43
N ARG A 36 11.20 8.31 -16.49
CA ARG A 36 11.97 8.57 -17.71
C ARG A 36 11.48 9.83 -18.43
N GLU A 37 10.17 10.01 -18.52
CA GLU A 37 9.56 11.20 -19.12
C GLU A 37 9.92 12.47 -18.34
N ALA A 38 9.78 12.44 -17.01
CA ALA A 38 10.15 13.53 -16.11
C ALA A 38 11.64 13.89 -16.22
N ILE A 39 12.53 12.91 -16.32
CA ILE A 39 13.97 13.13 -16.56
C ILE A 39 14.20 13.78 -17.93
N GLY A 40 13.46 13.37 -18.96
CA GLY A 40 13.50 13.98 -20.30
C GLY A 40 13.16 15.47 -20.24
N VAL A 41 12.02 15.81 -19.64
CA VAL A 41 11.57 17.20 -19.42
C VAL A 41 12.60 18.00 -18.62
N ALA A 42 13.15 17.42 -17.54
CA ALA A 42 14.17 18.07 -16.73
C ALA A 42 15.42 18.41 -17.56
N ARG A 43 15.89 17.48 -18.39
CA ARG A 43 17.07 17.68 -19.24
C ARG A 43 16.86 18.78 -20.26
N GLU A 44 15.70 18.81 -20.93
CA GLU A 44 15.38 19.85 -21.91
C GLU A 44 15.39 21.24 -21.26
N LEU A 45 14.67 21.41 -20.14
CA LEU A 45 14.61 22.68 -19.41
C LEU A 45 15.99 23.17 -18.95
N LEU A 46 16.82 22.27 -18.41
CA LEU A 46 18.15 22.61 -17.89
C LEU A 46 19.17 22.94 -18.98
N ASN A 47 19.08 22.27 -20.13
CA ASN A 47 19.98 22.53 -21.25
C ASN A 47 19.71 23.91 -21.88
N GLU A 48 18.45 24.33 -21.98
CA GLU A 48 18.09 25.60 -22.59
C GLU A 48 18.47 26.81 -21.72
N ARG A 49 18.20 26.75 -20.41
CA ARG A 49 18.18 27.96 -19.57
C ARG A 49 19.13 27.91 -18.36
N GLY A 50 19.59 26.71 -17.97
CA GLY A 50 20.38 26.49 -16.76
C GLY A 50 19.51 26.22 -15.54
N LEU A 51 20.13 26.14 -14.36
CA LEU A 51 19.40 26.03 -13.10
C LEU A 51 19.54 27.31 -12.27
N THR A 52 18.43 28.01 -12.11
CA THR A 52 18.20 29.05 -11.11
C THR A 52 17.17 28.59 -10.09
N ARG A 53 17.00 29.33 -8.99
CA ARG A 53 15.91 29.06 -8.03
C ARG A 53 14.52 29.14 -8.67
N ALA A 54 14.33 29.98 -9.68
CA ALA A 54 13.07 30.08 -10.41
C ALA A 54 12.84 28.87 -11.32
N GLU A 55 13.90 28.42 -12.01
CA GLU A 55 13.83 27.22 -12.85
C GLU A 55 13.67 25.95 -12.03
N LEU A 56 14.28 25.85 -10.85
CA LEU A 56 14.04 24.71 -9.94
C LEU A 56 12.57 24.61 -9.53
N ARG A 57 11.92 25.74 -9.21
CA ARG A 57 10.49 25.76 -8.90
C ARG A 57 9.60 25.42 -10.10
N ASN A 58 9.98 25.87 -11.29
CA ASN A 58 9.25 25.52 -12.51
C ASN A 58 9.43 24.03 -12.81
N LEU A 59 10.65 23.51 -12.72
CA LEU A 59 10.94 22.09 -12.90
C LEU A 59 10.09 21.22 -11.97
N THR A 60 10.06 21.52 -10.67
CA THR A 60 9.22 20.78 -9.71
C THR A 60 7.74 20.86 -10.08
N ARG A 61 7.27 21.99 -10.61
CA ARG A 61 5.87 22.15 -11.03
C ARG A 61 5.56 21.33 -12.28
N GLU A 62 6.47 21.27 -13.25
CA GLU A 62 6.27 20.56 -14.52
C GLU A 62 6.31 19.04 -14.35
N ILE A 63 7.19 18.52 -13.49
CA ILE A 63 7.32 17.07 -13.29
C ILE A 63 6.38 16.50 -12.22
N ALA A 64 5.81 17.36 -11.36
CA ALA A 64 4.92 16.92 -10.28
C ALA A 64 3.69 16.15 -10.75
N PRO A 65 2.94 16.62 -11.77
CA PRO A 65 1.79 15.88 -12.25
C PRO A 65 2.17 14.47 -12.73
N ALA A 66 3.31 14.36 -13.43
CA ALA A 66 3.77 13.09 -14.02
C ALA A 66 4.15 12.06 -12.96
N LEU A 67 4.70 12.47 -11.81
CA LEU A 67 5.19 11.56 -10.77
C LEU A 67 4.21 11.38 -9.60
N GLY A 68 3.14 12.16 -9.52
CA GLY A 68 2.10 12.07 -8.49
C GLY A 68 0.74 11.68 -9.07
N PHE A 69 -0.10 12.68 -9.35
CA PHE A 69 -1.49 12.49 -9.79
C PHE A 69 -1.63 11.54 -11.00
N GLU A 70 -0.75 11.66 -11.99
CA GLU A 70 -0.83 10.88 -13.21
C GLU A 70 -0.46 9.40 -12.99
N LEU A 71 0.41 9.09 -12.02
CA LEU A 71 0.69 7.71 -11.59
C LEU A 71 -0.60 7.06 -11.09
N GLY A 72 -1.24 7.68 -10.10
CA GLY A 72 -2.50 7.18 -9.53
C GLY A 72 -3.59 7.02 -10.58
N ARG A 73 -3.73 8.00 -11.48
CA ARG A 73 -4.71 7.92 -12.58
C ARG A 73 -4.47 6.74 -13.53
N GLN A 74 -3.21 6.46 -13.87
CA GLN A 74 -2.86 5.39 -14.81
C GLN A 74 -2.93 3.99 -14.19
N THR A 75 -2.77 3.88 -12.87
CA THR A 75 -2.83 2.58 -12.17
C THR A 75 -4.18 2.31 -11.51
N ARG A 76 -5.07 3.30 -11.42
CA ARG A 76 -6.38 3.22 -10.74
C ARG A 76 -7.15 1.94 -11.06
N GLU A 77 -7.43 1.68 -12.34
CA GLU A 77 -8.24 0.52 -12.75
C GLU A 77 -7.63 -0.81 -12.24
N THR A 78 -6.32 -0.96 -12.35
CA THR A 78 -5.62 -2.16 -11.83
C THR A 78 -5.63 -2.22 -10.31
N VAL A 79 -5.49 -1.07 -9.62
CA VAL A 79 -5.53 -1.01 -8.15
C VAL A 79 -6.92 -1.39 -7.65
N ASP A 80 -7.98 -0.81 -8.23
CA ASP A 80 -9.37 -1.07 -7.87
C ASP A 80 -9.72 -2.55 -8.08
N GLU A 81 -9.33 -3.13 -9.23
CA GLU A 81 -9.52 -4.55 -9.51
C GLU A 81 -8.78 -5.45 -8.51
N VAL A 82 -7.51 -5.12 -8.18
CA VAL A 82 -6.74 -5.87 -7.18
C VAL A 82 -7.37 -5.76 -5.80
N VAL A 83 -7.90 -4.60 -5.42
CA VAL A 83 -8.58 -4.38 -4.14
C VAL A 83 -9.85 -5.24 -4.05
N ASP A 84 -10.73 -5.17 -5.05
CA ASP A 84 -11.98 -5.94 -5.10
C ASP A 84 -11.70 -7.45 -5.07
N LEU A 85 -10.77 -7.94 -5.91
CA LEU A 85 -10.41 -9.35 -5.95
C LEU A 85 -9.77 -9.83 -4.64
N SER A 86 -8.87 -9.03 -4.04
CA SER A 86 -8.24 -9.37 -2.76
C SER A 86 -9.28 -9.48 -1.65
N TYR A 87 -10.24 -8.54 -1.61
CA TYR A 87 -11.35 -8.56 -0.65
C TYR A 87 -12.23 -9.80 -0.82
N ARG A 88 -12.62 -10.13 -2.06
CA ARG A 88 -13.42 -11.32 -2.37
C ARG A 88 -12.69 -12.62 -2.04
N LEU A 89 -11.40 -12.73 -2.35
CA LEU A 89 -10.57 -13.86 -1.95
C LEU A 89 -10.49 -14.00 -0.43
N GLY A 90 -10.40 -12.88 0.29
CA GLY A 90 -10.47 -12.86 1.75
C GLY A 90 -11.77 -13.50 2.27
N GLN A 91 -12.91 -13.13 1.70
CA GLN A 91 -14.20 -13.73 2.04
C GLN A 91 -14.27 -15.22 1.70
N GLU A 92 -13.84 -15.59 0.49
CA GLU A 92 -13.89 -16.97 0.01
C GLU A 92 -13.06 -17.90 0.90
N GLN A 93 -11.89 -17.45 1.36
CA GLN A 93 -11.00 -18.23 2.22
C GLN A 93 -11.57 -18.52 3.62
N VAL A 94 -12.62 -17.82 4.06
CA VAL A 94 -13.35 -18.17 5.29
C VAL A 94 -14.15 -19.47 5.09
N GLY A 95 -14.47 -19.85 3.85
CA GLY A 95 -14.77 -21.24 3.49
C GLY A 95 -16.09 -21.82 3.99
N LEU A 96 -17.16 -21.01 4.11
CA LEU A 96 -18.48 -21.53 4.51
C LEU A 96 -19.47 -21.81 3.36
N GLY A 97 -19.04 -21.71 2.09
CA GLY A 97 -19.90 -21.99 0.94
C GLY A 97 -21.18 -21.13 0.89
N LEU A 98 -21.21 -20.04 1.67
CA LEU A 98 -22.28 -19.08 1.65
C LEU A 98 -22.09 -18.27 0.39
N THR A 99 -23.11 -18.27 -0.47
CA THR A 99 -23.34 -17.18 -1.42
C THR A 99 -23.51 -15.91 -0.59
N SER A 100 -22.39 -15.33 -0.18
CA SER A 100 -22.29 -14.15 0.66
C SER A 100 -23.03 -13.08 -0.11
N THR A 101 -24.23 -12.72 0.35
CA THR A 101 -24.97 -11.64 -0.28
C THR A 101 -24.14 -10.39 -0.05
N PHE A 102 -23.51 -9.93 -1.12
CA PHE A 102 -22.73 -8.71 -1.10
C PHE A 102 -23.62 -7.57 -0.60
N ASN A 103 -23.21 -6.93 0.49
CA ASN A 103 -24.00 -6.01 1.28
C ASN A 103 -23.40 -4.60 1.28
N ARG A 104 -24.01 -3.68 2.03
CA ARG A 104 -23.55 -2.29 2.10
C ARG A 104 -22.20 -2.14 2.80
N THR A 105 -21.87 -3.01 3.73
CA THR A 105 -20.56 -3.05 4.40
C THR A 105 -19.47 -3.42 3.41
N ASP A 106 -19.71 -4.40 2.53
CA ASP A 106 -18.78 -4.76 1.46
C ASP A 106 -18.49 -3.60 0.51
N VAL A 107 -19.55 -2.95 0.02
CA VAL A 107 -19.43 -1.77 -0.86
C VAL A 107 -18.65 -0.65 -0.17
N ARG A 108 -18.93 -0.40 1.11
CA ARG A 108 -18.24 0.63 1.90
C ARG A 108 -16.77 0.30 2.09
N ALA A 109 -16.45 -0.95 2.43
CA ALA A 109 -15.10 -1.43 2.67
C ALA A 109 -14.24 -1.33 1.41
N ILE A 110 -14.72 -1.85 0.27
CA ILE A 110 -13.99 -1.80 -1.00
C ILE A 110 -13.74 -0.35 -1.42
N ARG A 111 -14.79 0.50 -1.37
CA ARG A 111 -14.63 1.91 -1.73
C ARG A 111 -13.62 2.63 -0.85
N TRP A 112 -13.65 2.38 0.46
CA TRP A 112 -12.66 2.97 1.37
C TRP A 112 -11.26 2.46 1.05
N LEU A 113 -11.07 1.16 0.75
CA LEU A 113 -9.77 0.59 0.37
C LEU A 113 -9.24 1.22 -0.93
N GLU A 114 -10.08 1.36 -1.95
CA GLU A 114 -9.74 2.04 -3.22
C GLU A 114 -9.26 3.48 -2.95
N GLU A 115 -10.08 4.28 -2.26
CA GLU A 115 -9.76 5.68 -1.92
C GLU A 115 -8.49 5.79 -1.04
N HIS A 116 -8.34 4.89 -0.07
CA HIS A 116 -7.19 4.82 0.83
C HIS A 116 -5.88 4.56 0.09
N HIS A 117 -5.87 3.64 -0.88
CA HIS A 117 -4.66 3.32 -1.63
C HIS A 117 -4.29 4.40 -2.63
N GLU A 118 -5.27 5.03 -3.29
CA GLU A 118 -5.03 6.20 -4.14
C GLU A 118 -4.34 7.33 -3.37
N PHE A 119 -4.76 7.58 -2.14
CA PHE A 119 -4.13 8.56 -1.28
C PHE A 119 -2.62 8.29 -1.12
N TRP A 120 -2.22 7.04 -0.80
CA TRP A 120 -0.80 6.69 -0.60
C TRP A 120 0.02 6.71 -1.88
N ILE A 121 -0.60 6.49 -3.05
CA ILE A 121 0.06 6.63 -4.34
C ILE A 121 0.35 8.11 -4.61
N GLY A 122 -0.67 8.97 -4.45
CA GLY A 122 -0.53 10.42 -4.67
C GLY A 122 0.45 11.08 -3.69
N ASN A 123 0.31 10.78 -2.39
CA ASN A 123 1.10 11.40 -1.33
C ASN A 123 2.60 11.04 -1.41
N ARG A 124 2.95 9.90 -2.02
CA ARG A 124 4.36 9.49 -2.13
C ARG A 124 5.23 10.48 -2.87
N TYR A 125 4.66 11.12 -3.90
CA TYR A 125 5.35 12.15 -4.66
C TYR A 125 5.57 13.41 -3.81
N ASP A 126 4.50 13.89 -3.17
CA ASP A 126 4.46 15.18 -2.46
C ASP A 126 5.40 15.19 -1.23
N ASP A 127 5.55 14.06 -0.53
CA ASP A 127 6.37 13.97 0.68
C ASP A 127 7.86 13.73 0.39
N ALA A 128 8.18 12.61 -0.26
CA ALA A 128 9.54 12.08 -0.28
C ALA A 128 10.27 12.34 -1.61
N THR A 129 9.59 12.18 -2.73
CA THR A 129 10.19 12.31 -4.07
C THR A 129 10.48 13.77 -4.38
N GLN A 130 9.51 14.66 -4.17
CA GLN A 130 9.70 16.10 -4.38
C GLN A 130 10.84 16.65 -3.52
N ALA A 131 10.91 16.25 -2.25
CA ALA A 131 11.97 16.71 -1.34
C ALA A 131 13.37 16.30 -1.83
N ARG A 132 13.53 15.08 -2.38
CA ARG A 132 14.80 14.62 -2.98
C ARG A 132 15.18 15.45 -4.20
N ILE A 133 14.21 15.73 -5.07
CA ILE A 133 14.40 16.54 -6.28
C ILE A 133 14.83 17.97 -5.91
N VAL A 134 14.15 18.60 -4.94
CA VAL A 134 14.47 19.94 -4.47
C VAL A 134 15.89 19.99 -3.88
N ARG A 135 16.27 18.99 -3.07
CA ARG A 135 17.63 18.90 -2.51
C ARG A 135 18.70 18.77 -3.60
N ALA A 136 18.49 17.90 -4.58
CA ALA A 136 19.41 17.75 -5.71
C ALA A 136 19.56 19.07 -6.49
N GLY A 137 18.47 19.79 -6.72
CA GLY A 137 18.50 21.11 -7.33
C GLY A 137 19.22 22.17 -6.50
N GLN A 138 19.06 22.15 -5.18
CA GLN A 138 19.79 23.06 -4.28
C GLN A 138 21.30 22.82 -4.33
N GLU A 139 21.74 21.56 -4.34
CA GLU A 139 23.16 21.22 -4.45
C GLU A 139 23.79 21.76 -5.74
N VAL A 140 23.09 21.62 -6.87
CA VAL A 140 23.53 22.17 -8.16
C VAL A 140 23.67 23.70 -8.10
N LEU A 141 22.75 24.39 -7.42
CA LEU A 141 22.80 25.85 -7.22
C LEU A 141 23.97 26.27 -6.32
N GLU A 142 24.19 25.57 -5.21
CA GLU A 142 25.26 25.87 -4.24
C GLU A 142 26.65 25.68 -4.84
N ARG A 143 26.82 24.67 -5.70
CA ARG A 143 28.06 24.38 -6.41
C ARG A 143 28.32 25.32 -7.59
N GLY A 144 27.36 26.19 -7.94
CA GLY A 144 27.49 27.16 -9.03
C GLY A 144 27.68 26.51 -10.40
N LEU A 145 27.13 25.31 -10.59
CA LEU A 145 27.35 24.52 -11.81
C LEU A 145 26.76 25.20 -13.04
N GLY A 146 27.51 25.15 -14.16
CA GLY A 146 27.01 25.64 -15.45
C GLY A 146 25.89 24.75 -16.00
N ARG A 147 25.19 25.23 -17.03
CA ARG A 147 24.00 24.55 -17.63
C ARG A 147 24.26 23.07 -17.98
N ALA A 148 25.38 22.80 -18.66
CA ALA A 148 25.75 21.45 -19.07
C ALA A 148 26.16 20.54 -17.89
N GLU A 149 26.64 21.11 -16.79
CA GLU A 149 26.99 20.37 -15.57
C GLU A 149 25.73 20.08 -14.75
N ALA A 150 24.85 21.06 -14.59
CA ALA A 150 23.53 20.89 -13.99
C ALA A 150 22.73 19.79 -14.70
N GLY A 151 22.67 19.81 -16.04
CA GLY A 151 22.00 18.77 -16.82
C GLY A 151 22.60 17.37 -16.64
N ARG A 152 23.93 17.27 -16.45
CA ARG A 152 24.60 15.98 -16.18
C ARG A 152 24.34 15.47 -14.77
N VAL A 153 24.39 16.34 -13.76
CA VAL A 153 24.05 15.98 -12.37
C VAL A 153 22.61 15.50 -12.30
N PHE A 154 21.66 16.25 -12.87
CA PHE A 154 20.26 15.83 -12.91
C PHE A 154 20.08 14.51 -13.67
N ALA A 155 20.70 14.32 -14.83
CA ALA A 155 20.56 13.08 -15.61
C ALA A 155 21.20 11.85 -14.94
N GLY A 156 22.22 12.04 -14.07
CA GLY A 156 22.89 10.96 -13.36
C GLY A 156 22.26 10.62 -12.01
N GLU A 157 21.88 11.63 -11.23
CA GLU A 157 21.36 11.47 -9.86
C GLU A 157 19.86 11.15 -9.83
N PHE A 158 19.04 11.72 -10.74
CA PHE A 158 17.59 11.47 -10.73
C PHE A 158 17.22 9.99 -10.87
N PRO A 159 17.81 9.20 -11.79
CA PRO A 159 17.51 7.78 -11.88
C PRO A 159 17.68 7.05 -10.54
N GLU A 160 18.74 7.39 -9.78
CA GLU A 160 19.02 6.78 -8.48
C GLU A 160 18.10 7.31 -7.37
N LEU A 161 17.68 8.58 -7.44
CA LEU A 161 16.71 9.14 -6.50
C LEU A 161 15.32 8.53 -6.66
N LEU A 162 14.94 8.22 -7.91
CA LEU A 162 13.64 7.66 -8.29
C LEU A 162 13.61 6.13 -8.19
N SER A 163 14.75 5.44 -8.40
CA SER A 163 14.84 3.97 -8.24
C SER A 163 14.55 3.52 -6.80
N LYS A 164 14.87 4.38 -5.82
CA LYS A 164 14.57 4.14 -4.39
C LYS A 164 13.07 4.00 -4.09
N ASP A 165 12.21 4.42 -5.01
CA ASP A 165 10.77 4.35 -4.84
C ASP A 165 10.20 2.98 -5.25
N GLU A 166 10.98 2.13 -5.94
CA GLU A 166 10.54 0.77 -6.29
C GLU A 166 10.25 -0.09 -5.05
N SER A 167 11.07 0.03 -4.01
CA SER A 167 10.84 -0.66 -2.73
C SER A 167 9.57 -0.19 -2.01
N TYR A 168 9.19 1.08 -2.22
CA TYR A 168 7.94 1.62 -1.69
C TYR A 168 6.73 1.06 -2.43
N TRP A 169 6.80 0.95 -3.76
CA TRP A 169 5.72 0.36 -4.56
C TRP A 169 5.47 -1.11 -4.20
N GLU A 170 6.54 -1.87 -3.98
CA GLU A 170 6.42 -3.26 -3.52
C GLU A 170 5.76 -3.35 -2.14
N LEU A 171 6.18 -2.49 -1.21
CA LEU A 171 5.59 -2.40 0.12
C LEU A 171 4.10 -2.06 0.03
N LEU A 172 3.74 -1.08 -0.80
CA LEU A 172 2.37 -0.64 -1.00
C LEU A 172 1.51 -1.76 -1.57
N SER A 173 1.95 -2.44 -2.63
CA SER A 173 1.25 -3.60 -3.21
C SER A 173 0.99 -4.69 -2.19
N ASN A 174 2.01 -5.05 -1.41
CA ASN A 174 1.88 -6.08 -0.39
C ASN A 174 0.91 -5.67 0.73
N ASN A 175 0.97 -4.41 1.16
CA ASN A 175 0.08 -3.87 2.19
C ASN A 175 -1.37 -3.80 1.70
N THR A 176 -1.59 -3.36 0.46
CA THR A 176 -2.91 -3.29 -0.18
C THR A 176 -3.57 -4.65 -0.23
N VAL A 177 -2.91 -5.64 -0.86
CA VAL A 177 -3.51 -6.98 -0.99
C VAL A 177 -3.77 -7.60 0.38
N THR A 178 -2.85 -7.45 1.33
CA THR A 178 -3.03 -7.99 2.67
C THR A 178 -4.23 -7.34 3.36
N ARG A 179 -4.28 -6.01 3.42
CA ARG A 179 -5.37 -5.27 4.09
C ARG A 179 -6.73 -5.53 3.46
N SER A 180 -6.81 -5.49 2.13
CA SER A 180 -8.05 -5.78 1.41
C SER A 180 -8.54 -7.20 1.70
N SER A 181 -7.64 -8.19 1.68
CA SER A 181 -8.01 -9.57 2.00
C SER A 181 -8.41 -9.77 3.47
N GLU A 182 -7.77 -9.08 4.42
CA GLU A 182 -8.16 -9.13 5.83
C GLU A 182 -9.52 -8.48 6.07
N PHE A 183 -9.80 -7.33 5.44
CA PHE A 183 -11.15 -6.73 5.47
C PHE A 183 -12.21 -7.71 4.94
N GLY A 184 -11.89 -8.41 3.85
CA GLY A 184 -12.70 -9.49 3.32
C GLY A 184 -12.92 -10.62 4.33
N ARG A 185 -11.86 -11.10 4.98
CA ARG A 185 -11.95 -12.13 6.02
C ARG A 185 -12.80 -11.70 7.20
N VAL A 186 -12.62 -10.47 7.71
CA VAL A 186 -13.42 -9.94 8.82
C VAL A 186 -14.91 -9.96 8.49
N GLU A 187 -15.31 -9.46 7.33
CA GLU A 187 -16.71 -9.52 6.92
C GLU A 187 -17.17 -10.97 6.67
N GLY A 188 -16.29 -11.83 6.15
CA GLY A 188 -16.52 -13.26 6.04
C GLY A 188 -16.82 -13.91 7.39
N TYR A 189 -16.08 -13.58 8.45
CA TYR A 189 -16.31 -14.07 9.81
C TYR A 189 -17.65 -13.61 10.36
N VAL A 190 -17.98 -12.33 10.21
CA VAL A 190 -19.26 -11.75 10.65
C VAL A 190 -20.43 -12.50 10.01
N LYS A 191 -20.41 -12.64 8.67
CA LYS A 191 -21.47 -13.33 7.92
C LYS A 191 -21.58 -14.81 8.26
N SER A 192 -20.47 -15.40 8.68
CA SER A 192 -20.35 -16.80 9.06
C SER A 192 -20.69 -17.07 10.54
N GLY A 193 -20.94 -16.02 11.33
CA GLY A 193 -21.17 -16.14 12.77
C GLY A 193 -19.95 -16.61 13.56
N VAL A 194 -18.74 -16.52 12.98
CA VAL A 194 -17.49 -16.86 13.67
C VAL A 194 -17.29 -15.87 14.81
N GLN A 195 -16.99 -16.38 16.00
CA GLN A 195 -16.82 -15.56 17.20
C GLN A 195 -15.35 -15.26 17.48
N ARG A 196 -14.45 -16.19 17.17
CA ARG A 196 -13.03 -16.09 17.49
C ARG A 196 -12.16 -16.54 16.33
N ILE A 197 -11.01 -15.88 16.19
CA ILE A 197 -10.00 -16.18 15.18
C ILE A 197 -8.64 -16.37 15.83
N ARG A 198 -7.73 -16.99 15.09
CA ARG A 198 -6.31 -17.07 15.42
C ARG A 198 -5.50 -16.30 14.38
N ILE A 199 -4.44 -15.66 14.84
CA ILE A 199 -3.41 -15.10 13.96
C ILE A 199 -2.52 -16.24 13.42
N ASP A 200 -2.38 -16.32 12.11
CA ASP A 200 -1.65 -17.35 11.39
C ASP A 200 -0.53 -16.69 10.57
N ALA A 201 0.66 -16.61 11.17
CA ALA A 201 1.85 -16.20 10.44
C ALA A 201 2.35 -17.37 9.58
N VAL A 202 2.99 -17.07 8.44
CA VAL A 202 3.46 -18.11 7.50
C VAL A 202 4.58 -18.98 8.10
N ILE A 203 5.26 -18.51 9.15
CA ILE A 203 6.40 -19.14 9.83
C ILE A 203 7.38 -19.79 8.82
N ASP A 204 8.03 -18.95 8.02
CA ASP A 204 9.10 -19.33 7.09
C ASP A 204 10.32 -18.41 7.25
N ARG A 205 11.35 -18.62 6.43
CA ARG A 205 12.60 -17.82 6.43
C ARG A 205 12.42 -16.31 6.15
N ARG A 206 11.22 -15.86 5.77
CA ARG A 206 10.87 -14.46 5.48
C ARG A 206 9.89 -13.91 6.54
N THR A 207 9.49 -14.70 7.54
CA THR A 207 8.69 -14.20 8.66
C THR A 207 9.55 -13.24 9.51
N SER A 208 8.96 -12.11 9.89
CA SER A 208 9.60 -11.14 10.79
C SER A 208 9.38 -11.54 12.24
N ASP A 209 10.26 -11.10 13.14
CA ASP A 209 10.10 -11.28 14.58
C ASP A 209 8.74 -10.72 15.07
N ILE A 210 8.23 -9.63 14.46
CA ILE A 210 6.89 -9.09 14.77
C ILE A 210 5.79 -10.11 14.44
N CYS A 211 5.86 -10.72 13.25
CA CYS A 211 4.90 -11.75 12.84
C CYS A 211 5.02 -13.01 13.72
N GLU A 212 6.22 -13.38 14.14
CA GLU A 212 6.44 -14.52 15.05
C GLU A 212 5.82 -14.24 16.44
N GLU A 213 6.01 -13.05 17.01
CA GLU A 213 5.41 -12.68 18.30
C GLU A 213 3.87 -12.65 18.23
N MET A 214 3.30 -12.29 17.07
CA MET A 214 1.85 -12.27 16.85
C MET A 214 1.24 -13.64 16.53
N ASP A 215 2.04 -14.62 16.12
CA ASP A 215 1.54 -15.93 15.70
C ASP A 215 0.83 -16.65 16.85
N GLY A 216 -0.30 -17.28 16.53
CA GLY A 216 -1.08 -18.06 17.49
C GLY A 216 -1.95 -17.25 18.45
N LYS A 217 -1.84 -15.91 18.48
CA LYS A 217 -2.74 -15.07 19.29
C LYS A 217 -4.19 -15.21 18.84
N VAL A 218 -5.11 -15.12 19.80
CA VAL A 218 -6.55 -15.34 19.58
C VAL A 218 -7.33 -14.09 19.95
N TYR A 219 -8.24 -13.69 19.07
CA TYR A 219 -9.09 -12.51 19.26
C TYR A 219 -10.56 -12.83 19.00
N GLU A 220 -11.45 -12.11 19.70
CA GLU A 220 -12.86 -12.05 19.35
C GLU A 220 -13.03 -11.27 18.02
N VAL A 221 -13.92 -11.74 17.15
CA VAL A 221 -14.19 -11.12 15.85
C VAL A 221 -14.67 -9.67 16.00
N ASP A 222 -15.39 -9.36 17.07
CA ASP A 222 -15.86 -8.00 17.36
C ASP A 222 -14.69 -6.99 17.43
N LEU A 223 -13.52 -7.38 17.96
CA LEU A 223 -12.35 -6.50 18.01
C LEU A 223 -11.81 -6.18 16.59
N LEU A 224 -11.86 -7.14 15.68
CA LEU A 224 -11.45 -6.94 14.29
C LEU A 224 -12.45 -6.07 13.54
N VAL A 225 -13.75 -6.24 13.83
CA VAL A 225 -14.82 -5.39 13.30
C VAL A 225 -14.65 -3.95 13.77
N GLU A 226 -14.41 -3.74 15.07
CA GLU A 226 -14.14 -2.41 15.64
C GLU A 226 -12.95 -1.75 14.96
N GLN A 227 -11.84 -2.47 14.76
CA GLN A 227 -10.67 -1.92 14.08
C GLN A 227 -10.96 -1.60 12.60
N ARG A 228 -11.64 -2.49 11.87
CA ARG A 228 -12.03 -2.27 10.46
C ARG A 228 -12.91 -1.04 10.31
N ASP A 229 -13.93 -0.91 11.17
CA ASP A 229 -14.88 0.18 11.10
C ASP A 229 -14.22 1.51 11.48
N ALA A 230 -13.35 1.51 12.50
CA ALA A 230 -12.53 2.67 12.85
C ALA A 230 -11.58 3.09 11.70
N LEU A 231 -11.01 2.14 10.96
CA LEU A 231 -10.23 2.45 9.75
C LEU A 231 -11.11 3.10 8.68
N MET A 232 -12.31 2.58 8.44
CA MET A 232 -13.26 3.16 7.47
C MET A 232 -13.82 4.53 7.88
N ASP A 233 -13.67 4.91 9.15
CA ASP A 233 -14.03 6.22 9.69
C ASP A 233 -12.84 7.19 9.77
N ALA A 234 -11.61 6.73 9.53
CA ALA A 234 -10.41 7.57 9.54
C ALA A 234 -10.44 8.58 8.37
N GLU A 235 -10.16 9.86 8.67
CA GLU A 235 -10.21 10.93 7.67
C GLU A 235 -8.85 11.19 7.02
N ASP A 236 -7.76 10.90 7.74
CA ASP A 236 -6.40 11.16 7.29
C ASP A 236 -5.38 10.05 7.67
N PRO A 237 -4.14 10.13 7.17
CA PRO A 237 -3.12 9.11 7.42
C PRO A 237 -2.70 8.95 8.88
N GLU A 238 -2.77 10.01 9.68
CA GLU A 238 -2.42 9.93 11.10
C GLU A 238 -3.50 9.19 11.87
N ASP A 239 -4.77 9.38 11.50
CA ASP A 239 -5.87 8.57 12.03
C ASP A 239 -5.68 7.07 11.72
N VAL A 240 -5.32 6.75 10.47
CA VAL A 240 -5.03 5.35 10.07
C VAL A 240 -3.91 4.76 10.92
N LYS A 241 -2.82 5.51 11.13
CA LYS A 241 -1.68 5.06 11.95
C LYS A 241 -2.06 4.91 13.43
N ALA A 242 -3.00 5.70 13.92
CA ALA A 242 -3.50 5.60 15.28
C ALA A 242 -4.41 4.37 15.47
N VAL A 243 -5.25 4.05 14.47
CA VAL A 243 -6.17 2.90 14.51
C VAL A 243 -5.46 1.57 14.29
N ALA A 244 -4.47 1.53 13.39
CA ALA A 244 -3.70 0.33 13.05
C ALA A 244 -2.19 0.63 13.06
N PRO A 245 -1.61 0.85 14.26
CA PRO A 245 -0.20 1.17 14.38
C PRO A 245 0.67 -0.02 13.97
N TRP A 246 1.81 0.28 13.36
CA TRP A 246 2.87 -0.70 13.14
C TRP A 246 3.83 -0.66 14.32
N PRO A 247 3.96 -1.75 15.08
CA PRO A 247 4.96 -1.86 16.13
C PRO A 247 6.34 -1.62 15.56
N ALA A 248 7.17 -0.85 16.25
CA ALA A 248 8.53 -0.56 15.77
C ALA A 248 9.45 -1.78 15.90
N SER A 249 9.12 -2.71 16.80
CA SER A 249 9.87 -3.94 17.01
C SER A 249 9.02 -5.03 17.67
N ALA A 250 9.51 -6.28 17.61
CA ALA A 250 8.95 -7.40 18.37
C ALA A 250 8.97 -7.18 19.89
N GLU A 251 9.93 -6.41 20.42
CA GLU A 251 10.03 -6.11 21.84
C GLU A 251 8.84 -5.30 22.36
N GLU A 252 8.24 -4.45 21.52
CA GLU A 252 7.02 -3.70 21.87
C GLU A 252 5.80 -4.62 22.02
N LEU A 253 5.84 -5.82 21.46
CA LEU A 253 4.75 -6.80 21.53
C LEU A 253 4.97 -7.84 22.62
N ARG A 254 6.24 -8.08 22.97
CA ARG A 254 6.64 -9.06 23.96
C ARG A 254 6.00 -8.75 25.31
N ASP A 255 5.59 -9.81 26.00
CA ASP A 255 4.95 -9.78 27.32
C ASP A 255 3.58 -9.05 27.40
N LYS A 256 3.05 -8.54 26.28
CA LYS A 256 1.69 -8.00 26.22
C LYS A 256 0.68 -9.13 26.00
N SER A 257 -0.37 -9.11 26.83
CA SER A 257 -1.57 -9.93 26.63
C SER A 257 -2.32 -9.49 25.38
N GLU A 258 -3.15 -10.37 24.83
CA GLU A 258 -4.04 -10.08 23.71
C GLU A 258 -4.93 -8.87 24.00
N ALA A 259 -5.41 -8.70 25.24
CA ALA A 259 -6.20 -7.54 25.64
C ALA A 259 -5.41 -6.22 25.58
N GLN A 260 -4.12 -6.24 25.93
CA GLN A 260 -3.25 -5.06 25.84
C GLN A 260 -2.95 -4.72 24.37
N LEU A 261 -2.64 -5.73 23.56
CA LEU A 261 -2.42 -5.56 22.13
C LEU A 261 -3.67 -5.06 21.41
N ALA A 262 -4.85 -5.55 21.82
CA ALA A 262 -6.11 -5.09 21.28
C ALA A 262 -6.41 -3.62 21.63
N ALA A 263 -6.13 -3.21 22.88
CA ALA A 263 -6.25 -1.82 23.29
C ALA A 263 -5.29 -0.88 22.55
N GLU A 264 -4.22 -1.41 21.97
CA GLU A 264 -3.25 -0.69 21.14
C GLU A 264 -3.55 -0.79 19.64
N GLY A 265 -4.65 -1.43 19.22
CA GLY A 265 -4.98 -1.58 17.80
C GLY A 265 -4.13 -2.62 17.06
N VAL A 266 -3.60 -3.63 17.75
CA VAL A 266 -2.79 -4.70 17.14
C VAL A 266 -3.57 -6.02 17.13
N VAL A 267 -4.70 -6.04 16.38
CA VAL A 267 -5.63 -7.19 16.34
C VAL A 267 -5.75 -7.88 14.99
N MET A 268 -5.58 -7.16 13.86
CA MET A 268 -5.58 -7.76 12.53
C MET A 268 -4.37 -7.29 11.71
N PRO A 269 -3.84 -8.14 10.80
CA PRO A 269 -2.77 -7.74 9.91
C PRO A 269 -3.27 -6.71 8.87
N PRO A 270 -2.34 -5.95 8.26
CA PRO A 270 -0.89 -6.08 8.35
C PRO A 270 -0.28 -5.33 9.55
N TYR A 271 0.63 -6.00 10.27
CA TYR A 271 1.35 -5.42 11.42
C TYR A 271 2.60 -4.60 11.03
N HIS A 272 3.05 -4.72 9.79
CA HIS A 272 4.18 -3.97 9.23
C HIS A 272 4.16 -4.03 7.70
N GLY A 273 5.05 -3.30 7.03
CA GLY A 273 5.24 -3.39 5.57
C GLY A 273 5.67 -4.79 5.13
N ASN A 274 5.10 -5.32 4.04
CA ASN A 274 5.31 -6.69 3.53
C ASN A 274 4.82 -7.83 4.46
N CYS A 275 3.90 -7.54 5.39
CA CYS A 275 3.27 -8.57 6.21
C CYS A 275 2.52 -9.59 5.34
N ARG A 276 2.68 -10.89 5.63
CA ARG A 276 1.95 -12.01 5.01
C ARG A 276 1.08 -12.79 5.99
N THR A 277 1.02 -12.32 7.24
CA THR A 277 0.16 -12.89 8.27
C THR A 277 -1.30 -12.71 7.88
N ARG A 278 -2.12 -13.68 8.25
CA ARG A 278 -3.57 -13.66 8.04
C ARG A 278 -4.30 -14.05 9.31
N THR A 279 -5.57 -13.72 9.40
CA THR A 279 -6.47 -14.33 10.39
C THR A 279 -7.04 -15.64 9.84
N VAL A 280 -7.30 -16.61 10.72
CA VAL A 280 -7.97 -17.88 10.39
C VAL A 280 -8.98 -18.25 11.46
N ILE A 281 -10.00 -19.04 11.10
CA ILE A 281 -10.94 -19.62 12.06
C ILE A 281 -10.18 -20.60 12.97
N LEU A 282 -10.58 -20.67 14.26
CA LEU A 282 -10.09 -21.67 15.22
C LEU A 282 -10.51 -23.10 14.92
#